data_AF-A0A151A8G2-F1
#
_entry.id   AF-A0A151A8G2-F1
#
_cell.length_a   1.000
_cell.length_b   1.000
_cell.length_c   1.000
_cell.angle_alpha   90.00
_cell.angle_beta   90.00
_cell.angle_gamma   90.00
#
_symmetry.space_group_name_H-M   'P 1'
#
loop_
_entity.id
_entity.type
_entity.pdbx_description
1 polymer ?
#
loop_
_entity_poly.entity_id
_entity_poly.type
_entity_poly.pdbx_seq_one_letter_code
_entity_poly.pdbx_strand_id
1 'polypeptide(L)'
;MDDLTGFQRDILYVIAGGDQLNGLAIKAELEDYYETEVHHGRLYPNLDTLGNKGLIEKGEVDRRSNYYALMARGQREIKARQAWEEQYIALSTGESTAEESTDEDEGGDDTKTESTGGELAE
;
A
#
# COMPACT_ATOMS: atom_id res chain seq x y z
N MET A 1 12.49 -0.50 -3.93
CA MET A 1 12.29 0.62 -4.88
C MET A 1 13.45 1.63 -4.79
N ASP A 2 14.70 1.14 -4.84
CA ASP A 2 15.87 1.94 -4.45
C ASP A 2 16.52 2.70 -5.61
N ASP A 3 16.20 2.33 -6.85
CA ASP A 3 16.77 2.93 -8.07
C ASP A 3 15.79 3.87 -8.82
N LEU A 4 14.75 4.37 -8.16
CA LEU A 4 13.79 5.30 -8.78
C LEU A 4 13.94 6.70 -8.22
N THR A 5 13.92 7.69 -9.10
CA THR A 5 13.81 9.09 -8.67
C THR A 5 12.43 9.37 -8.09
N GLY A 6 12.27 10.42 -7.29
CA GLY A 6 10.96 10.83 -6.77
C GLY A 6 9.93 10.98 -7.89
N PHE A 7 10.31 11.64 -8.99
CA PHE A 7 9.44 11.82 -10.15
C PHE A 7 9.03 10.50 -10.84
N GLN A 8 9.94 9.52 -10.92
CA GLN A 8 9.61 8.19 -11.46
C GLN A 8 8.64 7.43 -10.56
N ARG A 9 8.81 7.56 -9.25
CA ARG A 9 7.88 6.98 -8.27
C ARG A 9 6.51 7.62 -8.36
N ASP A 10 6.44 8.94 -8.52
CA ASP A 10 5.17 9.66 -8.64
C ASP A 10 4.42 9.26 -9.92
N ILE A 11 5.13 9.09 -11.05
CA ILE A 11 4.55 8.51 -12.28
C ILE A 11 3.97 7.11 -12.01
N LEU A 12 4.66 6.25 -11.26
CA LEU A 12 4.16 4.92 -10.94
C LEU A 12 2.88 4.97 -10.11
N TYR A 13 2.78 5.89 -9.14
CA TYR A 13 1.57 6.08 -8.35
C TYR A 13 0.40 6.56 -9.21
N VAL A 14 0.63 7.53 -10.09
CA VAL A 14 -0.40 8.01 -11.03
C VAL A 14 -0.89 6.87 -11.92
N ILE A 15 0.02 6.08 -12.50
CA ILE A 15 -0.33 4.93 -13.34
C ILE A 15 -1.07 3.86 -12.53
N ALA A 16 -0.75 3.68 -11.24
CA ALA A 16 -1.46 2.73 -10.38
C ALA A 16 -2.88 3.18 -10.01
N GLY A 17 -3.18 4.47 -10.11
CA GLY A 17 -4.51 5.03 -9.84
C GLY A 17 -5.52 4.84 -10.98
N GLY A 18 -5.06 4.44 -12.17
CA GLY A 18 -5.90 4.20 -13.33
C GLY A 18 -5.52 2.92 -14.08
N ASP A 19 -6.30 2.57 -15.09
CA ASP A 19 -5.95 1.51 -16.04
C ASP A 19 -5.68 2.12 -17.41
N GLN A 20 -4.64 1.62 -18.09
CA GLN A 20 -4.25 2.03 -19.44
C GLN A 20 -4.25 3.56 -19.68
N LEU A 21 -3.60 4.33 -18.80
CA LEU A 21 -3.56 5.79 -18.91
C LEU A 21 -2.75 6.23 -20.13
N ASN A 22 -3.25 7.22 -20.87
CA ASN A 22 -2.45 7.85 -21.92
C ASN A 22 -1.43 8.84 -21.34
N GLY A 23 -0.40 9.18 -22.12
CA GLY A 23 0.66 10.09 -21.67
C GLY A 23 0.19 11.50 -21.31
N LEU A 24 -0.94 11.97 -21.89
CA LEU A 24 -1.52 13.28 -21.56
C LEU A 24 -2.24 13.25 -20.20
N ALA A 25 -2.94 12.17 -19.88
CA ALA A 25 -3.60 12.00 -18.59
C ALA A 25 -2.56 11.97 -17.47
N ILE A 26 -1.48 11.18 -17.64
CA ILE A 26 -0.37 11.14 -16.68
C ILE A 26 0.26 12.52 -16.51
N LYS A 27 0.45 13.26 -17.62
CA LYS A 27 0.97 14.64 -17.57
C LYS A 27 0.05 15.54 -16.74
N ALA A 28 -1.26 15.52 -17.01
CA ALA A 28 -2.22 16.37 -16.33
C ALA A 28 -2.26 16.13 -14.81
N GLU A 29 -2.29 14.86 -14.39
CA GLU A 29 -2.24 14.49 -12.96
C GLU A 29 -0.95 14.99 -12.27
N LEU A 30 0.19 14.89 -12.95
CA LEU A 30 1.46 15.38 -12.39
C LEU A 30 1.53 16.91 -12.36
N GLU A 31 0.96 17.60 -13.36
CA GLU A 31 0.90 19.06 -13.38
C GLU A 31 0.00 19.62 -12.28
N ASP A 32 -1.12 18.94 -12.02
CA ASP A 32 -2.02 19.26 -10.91
C ASP A 32 -1.29 19.05 -9.57
N TYR A 33 -0.64 17.89 -9.39
CA TYR A 33 0.08 17.57 -8.16
C TYR A 33 1.26 18.51 -7.85
N TYR A 34 2.03 18.89 -8.87
CA TYR A 34 3.18 19.78 -8.70
C TYR A 34 2.83 21.26 -8.85
N GLU A 35 1.57 21.61 -9.12
CA GLU A 35 1.09 22.96 -9.44
C GLU A 35 1.97 23.69 -10.48
N THR A 36 2.60 22.93 -11.38
CA THR A 36 3.62 23.41 -12.32
C THR A 36 3.60 22.63 -13.62
N GLU A 37 4.00 23.28 -14.72
CA GLU A 37 4.06 22.64 -16.02
C GLU A 37 5.12 21.52 -16.05
N VAL A 38 4.72 20.33 -16.49
CA VAL A 38 5.58 19.17 -16.64
C VAL A 38 5.99 19.04 -18.10
N HIS A 39 7.21 19.44 -18.41
CA HIS A 39 7.71 19.36 -19.78
C HIS A 39 7.79 17.90 -20.30
N HIS A 40 7.42 17.72 -21.56
CA HIS A 40 7.46 16.41 -22.25
C HIS A 40 8.85 15.75 -22.21
N GLY A 41 9.92 16.56 -22.30
CA GLY A 41 11.31 16.08 -22.21
C GLY A 41 11.70 15.55 -20.82
N ARG A 42 10.87 15.77 -19.80
CA ARG A 42 11.00 15.15 -18.49
C ARG A 42 10.11 13.92 -18.37
N LEU A 43 8.86 14.00 -18.83
CA LEU A 43 7.90 12.89 -18.68
C LEU A 43 8.28 11.64 -19.46
N TYR A 44 8.48 11.75 -20.77
CA TYR A 44 8.64 10.58 -21.64
C TYR A 44 9.92 9.78 -21.38
N PRO A 45 11.10 10.39 -21.15
CA PRO A 45 12.29 9.63 -20.79
C PRO A 45 12.13 8.85 -19.47
N ASN A 46 11.32 9.37 -18.53
CA ASN A 46 11.02 8.66 -17.29
C ASN A 46 10.04 7.50 -17.53
N LEU A 47 9.02 7.68 -18.38
CA LEU A 47 8.15 6.57 -18.80
C LEU A 47 8.93 5.46 -19.51
N ASP A 48 9.83 5.81 -20.43
CA ASP A 48 10.68 4.83 -21.12
C ASP A 48 11.61 4.11 -20.12
N THR A 49 12.16 4.83 -19.14
CA THR A 49 12.99 4.22 -18.08
C THR A 49 12.19 3.22 -17.24
N LEU A 50 10.96 3.57 -16.85
CA LEU A 50 10.08 2.69 -16.09
C LEU A 50 9.66 1.45 -16.91
N GLY A 51 9.43 1.63 -18.21
CA GLY A 51 9.17 0.56 -19.16
C GLY A 51 10.34 -0.40 -19.29
N ASN A 52 11.56 0.13 -19.48
CA ASN A 52 12.79 -0.65 -19.55
C ASN A 52 13.07 -1.42 -18.26
N LYS A 53 12.67 -0.88 -17.11
CA LYS A 53 12.74 -1.58 -15.81
C LYS A 53 11.65 -2.64 -15.63
N GLY A 54 10.71 -2.76 -16.56
CA GLY A 54 9.61 -3.71 -16.49
C GLY A 54 8.58 -3.38 -15.40
N LEU A 55 8.46 -2.10 -15.02
CA LEU A 55 7.53 -1.66 -13.99
C LEU A 55 6.18 -1.25 -14.58
N ILE A 56 6.21 -0.70 -15.80
CA ILE A 56 5.02 -0.33 -16.58
C ILE A 56 5.15 -0.92 -17.98
N GLU A 57 4.04 -1.28 -18.59
CA GLU A 57 4.01 -1.57 -20.01
C GLU A 57 3.57 -0.34 -20.79
N LYS A 58 4.04 -0.26 -22.04
CA LYS A 58 3.60 0.72 -23.02
C LYS A 58 2.94 -0.05 -24.15
N GLY A 59 1.68 0.27 -24.42
CA GLY A 59 0.97 -0.25 -25.59
C GLY A 59 0.43 0.86 -26.47
N GLU A 60 0.06 0.49 -27.69
CA GLU A 60 -0.48 1.43 -28.68
C GLU A 60 -2.01 1.39 -28.63
N VAL A 61 -2.65 2.54 -28.40
CA VAL A 61 -4.12 2.68 -28.53
C VAL A 61 -4.47 2.95 -30.00
N ASP A 62 -3.69 3.84 -30.62
CA ASP A 62 -3.78 4.19 -32.04
C ASP A 62 -2.41 4.66 -32.55
N ARG A 63 -2.32 4.99 -33.84
CA ARG A 63 -1.08 5.43 -34.52
C ARG A 63 -0.37 6.66 -33.89
N ARG A 64 -1.01 7.37 -32.97
CA ARG A 64 -0.54 8.61 -32.33
C ARG A 64 -0.55 8.55 -30.80
N SER A 65 -1.35 7.64 -30.22
CA SER A 65 -1.61 7.58 -28.77
C SER A 65 -1.10 6.27 -28.19
N ASN A 66 -0.20 6.37 -27.21
CA ASN A 66 0.21 5.24 -26.38
C ASN A 66 -0.57 5.24 -25.07
N TYR A 67 -0.85 4.05 -24.55
CA TYR A 67 -1.27 3.83 -23.17
C TYR A 67 -0.12 3.27 -22.35
N TYR A 68 -0.20 3.50 -21.05
CA TYR A 68 0.71 3.00 -20.05
C TYR A 68 -0.09 2.30 -18.95
N ALA A 69 0.31 1.08 -18.61
CA ALA A 69 -0.34 0.30 -17.57
C ALA A 69 0.69 -0.28 -16.60
N LEU A 70 0.29 -0.46 -15.35
CA LEU A 70 1.17 -1.00 -14.33
C LEU A 70 1.38 -2.51 -14.57
N MET A 71 2.65 -2.95 -14.54
CA MET A 71 2.94 -4.38 -14.57
C MET A 71 2.91 -4.99 -13.16
N ALA A 72 2.82 -6.32 -13.09
CA ALA A 72 2.89 -7.06 -11.82
C ALA A 72 4.15 -6.71 -10.99
N ARG A 73 5.29 -6.43 -11.65
CA ARG A 73 6.50 -5.96 -10.96
C ARG A 73 6.32 -4.57 -10.36
N GLY A 74 5.77 -3.61 -11.12
CA GLY A 74 5.45 -2.28 -10.63
C GLY A 74 4.53 -2.32 -9.41
N GLN A 75 3.49 -3.16 -9.46
CA GLN A 75 2.56 -3.35 -8.34
C GLN A 75 3.26 -3.85 -7.07
N ARG A 76 4.22 -4.78 -7.19
CA ARG A 76 4.99 -5.26 -6.04
C ARG A 76 5.88 -4.17 -5.45
N GLU A 77 6.54 -3.37 -6.28
CA GLU A 77 7.37 -2.26 -5.81
C GLU A 77 6.53 -1.22 -5.04
N ILE A 78 5.34 -0.89 -5.54
CA ILE A 78 4.42 0.03 -4.85
C ILE A 78 4.00 -0.55 -3.49
N LYS A 79 3.62 -1.83 -3.44
CA LYS A 79 3.23 -2.48 -2.17
C LYS A 79 4.39 -2.53 -1.17
N ALA A 80 5.59 -2.86 -1.63
CA ALA A 80 6.78 -2.88 -0.78
C ALA A 80 7.08 -1.48 -0.24
N ARG A 81 6.88 -0.44 -1.06
CA ARG A 81 7.02 0.96 -0.64
C ARG A 81 5.99 1.36 0.41
N GLN A 82 4.71 1.03 0.21
CA GLN A 82 3.64 1.30 1.18
C GLN A 82 3.91 0.63 2.52
N ALA A 83 4.26 -0.66 2.52
CA ALA A 83 4.60 -1.40 3.74
C ALA A 83 5.82 -0.81 4.49
N TRP A 84 6.75 -0.18 3.76
CA TRP A 84 7.85 0.54 4.38
C TRP A 84 7.40 1.88 4.97
N GLU A 85 6.56 2.65 4.27
CA GLU A 85 6.03 3.94 4.75
C GLU A 85 5.17 3.79 6.00
N GLU A 86 4.32 2.76 6.04
CA GLU A 86 3.45 2.43 7.17
C GLU A 86 4.21 2.25 8.49
N GLN A 87 5.43 1.69 8.45
CA GLN A 87 6.28 1.50 9.64
C GLN A 87 6.66 2.82 10.32
N TYR A 88 6.70 3.93 9.57
CA TYR A 88 7.12 5.23 10.08
C TYR A 88 5.94 6.17 10.30
N ILE A 89 4.90 6.09 9.46
CA ILE A 89 3.72 6.97 9.57
C ILE A 89 2.84 6.57 10.77
N ALA A 90 2.70 5.27 11.04
CA ALA A 90 1.92 4.77 12.18
C ALA A 90 2.46 5.23 13.54
N LEU A 91 3.77 5.51 13.64
CA LEU A 91 4.41 6.02 14.86
C LEU A 91 4.09 7.49 15.16
N SER A 92 3.43 8.21 14.26
CA SER A 92 3.04 9.62 14.46
C SER A 92 1.58 9.80 14.91
N THR A 93 0.76 8.75 14.83
CA THR A 93 -0.60 8.77 15.40
C THR A 93 -0.52 8.29 16.85
N GLY A 94 -0.17 9.22 17.73
CA GLY A 94 -0.29 9.02 19.17
C GLY A 94 -1.75 8.98 19.60
N GLU A 95 -2.43 7.86 19.36
CA GLU A 95 -3.62 7.51 20.12
C GLU A 95 -3.23 6.51 21.21
N SER A 96 -2.99 7.09 22.38
CA SER A 96 -3.19 6.41 23.65
C SER A 96 -4.66 5.99 23.72
N THR A 97 -4.96 4.74 23.36
CA THR A 97 -6.18 4.10 23.86
C THR A 97 -5.77 3.26 25.04
N ALA A 98 -6.22 3.73 26.19
CA ALA A 98 -5.94 3.25 27.51
C ALA A 98 -6.09 1.72 27.61
N GLU A 99 -5.11 1.15 28.31
CA GLU A 99 -5.27 -0.08 29.06
C GLU A 99 -6.48 0.11 30.00
N GLU A 100 -7.64 -0.42 29.64
CA GLU A 100 -8.69 -0.68 30.61
C GLU A 100 -8.47 -2.10 31.14
N SER A 101 -7.68 -2.16 32.21
CA SER A 101 -7.71 -3.25 33.17
C SER A 101 -9.08 -3.27 33.84
N THR A 102 -9.95 -4.17 33.42
CA THR A 102 -11.09 -4.57 34.26
C THR A 102 -10.63 -5.74 35.12
N ASP A 103 -10.09 -5.40 36.30
CA ASP A 103 -10.11 -6.29 37.45
C ASP A 103 -11.59 -6.48 37.84
N GLU A 104 -12.21 -7.55 37.35
CA GLU A 104 -13.45 -8.05 37.95
C GLU A 104 -13.06 -8.94 39.14
N ASP A 105 -12.86 -8.26 40.27
CA ASP A 105 -13.01 -8.81 41.61
C ASP A 105 -14.50 -9.05 41.86
N GLU A 106 -14.95 -10.29 41.73
CA GLU A 106 -16.12 -10.76 42.48
C GLU A 106 -15.74 -12.03 43.24
N GLY A 107 -15.62 -11.85 44.56
CA GLY A 107 -15.43 -12.93 45.50
C GLY A 107 -16.68 -13.76 45.76
N GLY A 108 -16.42 -14.99 46.21
CA GLY A 108 -17.29 -15.76 47.09
C GLY A 108 -18.11 -16.86 46.42
N ASP A 109 -17.77 -18.13 46.67
CA ASP A 109 -18.44 -18.86 47.76
C ASP A 109 -17.81 -20.25 47.96
N ASP A 110 -17.34 -20.47 49.18
CA ASP A 110 -16.95 -21.77 49.71
C ASP A 110 -18.18 -22.66 49.87
N THR A 111 -18.31 -23.72 49.07
CA THR A 111 -19.02 -24.93 49.53
C THR A 111 -18.24 -26.18 49.20
N LYS A 112 -17.37 -26.52 50.14
CA LYS A 112 -16.91 -27.88 50.39
C LYS A 112 -18.09 -28.78 50.72
N THR A 113 -18.41 -29.74 49.84
CA THR A 113 -19.07 -30.98 50.27
C THR A 113 -18.34 -32.17 49.67
N GLU A 114 -17.45 -32.75 50.47
CA GLU A 114 -17.04 -34.14 50.34
C GLU A 114 -18.29 -35.03 50.46
N SER A 115 -18.53 -35.91 49.48
CA SER A 115 -19.26 -37.15 49.76
C SER A 115 -18.75 -38.30 48.91
N THR A 116 -18.41 -39.31 49.67
CA THR A 116 -17.85 -40.64 49.40
C THR A 116 -18.76 -41.51 48.53
N GLY A 117 -18.14 -42.46 47.82
CA GLY A 117 -18.77 -43.63 47.20
C GLY A 117 -18.35 -43.74 45.74
N GLY A 118 -17.53 -44.69 45.32
CA GLY A 118 -17.59 -46.10 45.63
C GLY A 118 -18.10 -46.84 44.39
N GLU A 119 -17.56 -48.04 44.18
CA GLU A 119 -17.96 -49.06 43.21
C GLU A 119 -17.13 -49.17 41.91
N LEU A 120 -16.47 -50.33 41.87
CA LEU A 120 -15.79 -51.00 40.77
C LEU A 120 -16.82 -51.73 39.88
N ALA A 121 -16.30 -52.31 38.79
CA ALA A 121 -16.91 -53.35 37.93
C ALA A 121 -17.72 -52.80 36.73
N GLU A 122 -17.59 -53.27 35.50
CA GLU A 122 -16.89 -54.42 34.87
C GLU A 122 -16.28 -54.02 33.51
#